data_AF-A0A6L9S2N9-F1
#
_entry.id   AF-A0A6L9S2N9-F1
#
_cell.length_a   1.000
_cell.length_b   1.000
_cell.length_c   1.000
_cell.angle_alpha   90.00
_cell.angle_beta   90.00
_cell.angle_gamma   90.00
#
_symmetry.space_group_name_H-M   'P 1'
#
loop_
_entity.id
_entity.type
_entity.pdbx_description
1 polymer ?
#
loop_
_entity_poly.entity_id
_entity_poly.type
_entity_poly.pdbx_seq_one_letter_code
_entity_poly.pdbx_strand_id
1 'polypeptide(L)' 'MGVQKAVYVREEDVQLWRRAEAYAKARRLSMSALVMTALEQFLADAGDTPVPRPRGGADGAPEAGQSEAQRDAP' A
#
# COMPACT_ATOMS: atom_id res chain seq x y z
N MET A 1 -16.51 15.30 -9.27
CA MET A 1 -15.73 15.36 -8.00
C MET A 1 -14.54 14.42 -8.14
N GLY A 2 -13.33 14.88 -7.80
CA GLY A 2 -12.11 14.05 -7.91
C GLY A 2 -12.03 13.00 -6.80
N VAL A 3 -11.28 11.93 -7.04
CA VAL A 3 -11.06 10.86 -6.05
C VAL A 3 -10.10 11.38 -4.97
N GLN A 4 -10.58 11.49 -3.73
CA GLN A 4 -9.72 11.80 -2.59
C GLN A 4 -9.04 10.52 -2.08
N LYS A 5 -7.73 10.61 -1.78
CA LYS A 5 -6.94 9.52 -1.20
C LYS A 5 -6.29 10.01 0.10
N ALA A 6 -6.24 9.16 1.10
CA ALA A 6 -5.53 9.40 2.35
C ALA A 6 -4.25 8.56 2.38
N VAL A 7 -3.18 9.12 2.95
CA VAL A 7 -1.91 8.43 3.19
C VAL A 7 -1.75 8.27 4.69
N TYR A 8 -1.53 7.03 5.13
CA TYR A 8 -1.23 6.72 6.53
C TYR A 8 0.28 6.58 6.69
N VAL A 9 0.84 7.34 7.61
CA VAL A 9 2.26 7.31 7.97
C VAL A 9 2.40 6.53 9.26
N ARG A 10 3.39 5.65 9.34
CA ARG A 10 3.69 4.91 10.56
C ARG A 10 4.18 5.87 11.65
N GLU A 11 3.97 5.50 12.91
CA GLU A 11 4.30 6.38 14.03
C GLU A 11 5.80 6.74 14.06
N GLU A 12 6.66 5.75 13.78
CA GLU A 12 8.11 5.93 13.70
C GLU A 12 8.56 6.96 12.64
N ASP A 13 7.74 7.16 11.59
CA ASP A 13 8.06 8.01 10.44
C ASP A 13 7.44 9.43 10.54
N VAL A 14 6.68 9.73 11.61
CA VAL A 14 6.00 11.04 11.76
C VAL A 14 7.00 12.19 11.74
N GLN A 15 8.18 12.03 12.33
CA GLN A 15 9.20 13.09 12.32
C GLN A 15 9.80 13.31 10.93
N LEU A 16 9.90 12.26 10.12
CA LEU A 16 10.29 12.40 8.71
C LEU A 16 9.21 13.17 7.93
N TRP A 17 7.93 12.81 8.13
CA TRP A 17 6.80 13.49 7.49
C TRP A 17 6.75 14.98 7.83
N ARG A 18 6.91 15.36 9.11
CA ARG A 18 6.93 16.77 9.54
C ARG A 18 8.06 17.58 8.88
N ARG A 19 9.23 16.97 8.71
CA ARG A 19 10.35 17.61 7.99
C ARG A 19 10.02 17.81 6.52
N ALA A 20 9.37 16.84 5.88
CA ALA A 20 8.89 16.96 4.50
C ALA A 20 7.84 18.07 4.35
N GLU A 21 6.90 18.19 5.28
CA GLU A 21 5.91 19.29 5.29
C GLU A 21 6.57 20.67 5.37
N ALA A 22 7.53 20.83 6.28
CA ALA A 22 8.27 22.08 6.40
C ALA A 22 9.05 22.40 5.10
N TYR A 23 9.67 21.39 4.49
CA TYR A 23 10.38 21.51 3.22
C TYR A 23 9.44 21.94 2.08
N ALA A 24 8.27 21.31 1.97
CA ALA A 24 7.26 21.62 0.96
C ALA A 24 6.76 23.06 1.12
N LYS A 25 6.42 23.46 2.35
CA LYS A 25 5.97 24.81 2.68
C LYS A 25 6.99 25.87 2.31
N ALA A 26 8.27 25.65 2.66
CA ALA A 26 9.36 26.57 2.33
C ALA A 26 9.51 26.79 0.82
N ARG A 27 9.14 25.80 0.00
CA ARG A 27 9.23 25.83 -1.46
C ARG A 27 7.91 26.13 -2.17
N ARG A 28 6.84 26.45 -1.43
CA ARG A 28 5.48 26.66 -1.96
C ARG A 28 4.96 25.45 -2.77
N LEU A 29 5.36 24.24 -2.37
CA LEU A 29 4.89 22.99 -2.95
C LEU A 29 3.78 22.39 -2.09
N SER A 30 2.85 21.67 -2.71
CA SER A 30 1.92 20.81 -1.98
C SER A 30 2.63 19.53 -1.53
N MET A 31 2.15 18.91 -0.45
CA MET A 31 2.68 17.62 -0.01
C MET A 31 2.50 16.55 -1.09
N SER A 32 1.38 16.55 -1.81
CA SER A 32 1.16 15.63 -2.92
C SER A 32 2.20 15.79 -4.04
N ALA A 33 2.58 17.03 -4.37
CA ALA A 33 3.62 17.27 -5.37
C ALA A 33 4.99 16.79 -4.88
N LEU A 34 5.35 17.09 -3.62
CA LEU A 34 6.62 16.62 -3.04
C LEU A 34 6.71 15.09 -3.03
N VAL A 35 5.65 14.40 -2.62
CA VAL A 35 5.60 12.94 -2.58
C VAL A 35 5.69 12.35 -3.98
N MET A 36 4.98 12.91 -4.97
CA MET A 36 5.07 12.43 -6.37
C MET A 36 6.50 12.56 -6.91
N THR A 37 7.15 13.70 -6.74
CA THR A 37 8.53 13.90 -7.17
C THR A 37 9.49 12.92 -6.48
N ALA A 38 9.32 12.70 -5.17
CA ALA A 38 10.16 11.75 -4.44
C ALA A 38 9.97 10.31 -4.94
N LEU A 39 8.73 9.90 -5.24
CA LEU A 39 8.43 8.58 -5.80
C LEU A 39 9.00 8.41 -7.21
N GLU A 40 8.89 9.42 -8.07
CA GLU A 40 9.48 9.42 -9.42
C GLU A 40 11.00 9.24 -9.37
N GLN A 41 11.67 9.96 -8.48
CA GLN A 41 13.12 9.82 -8.28
C GLN A 41 13.49 8.43 -7.73
N PHE A 42 12.76 7.95 -6.71
CA PHE A 42 12.99 6.62 -6.16
C PHE A 42 12.86 5.52 -7.23
N LEU A 43 11.86 5.61 -8.10
CA LEU A 43 11.66 4.64 -9.18
C LEU A 43 12.75 4.73 -10.26
N ALA A 44 13.22 5.94 -10.58
CA ALA A 44 14.33 6.15 -11.50
C ALA A 44 15.63 5.53 -10.96
N ASP A 45 15.88 5.71 -9.67
CA ASP A 45 17.08 5.20 -8.98
C ASP A 45 17.02 3.68 -8.74
N ALA A 46 15.82 3.13 -8.47
CA ALA A 46 15.61 1.72 -8.15
C ALA A 46 15.66 0.78 -9.38
N GLY A 47 15.76 1.33 -10.60
CA GLY A 47 15.91 0.56 -11.84
C GLY A 47 14.91 -0.58 -11.99
N ASP A 48 13.67 -0.27 -12.39
CA ASP A 48 12.59 -1.23 -12.74
C ASP A 48 12.43 -2.44 -11.82
N THR A 49 12.82 -2.32 -10.54
CA THR A 49 12.65 -3.41 -9.57
C THR A 49 11.16 -3.48 -9.24
N PRO A 50 10.45 -4.58 -9.57
CA PRO A 50 9.02 -4.66 -9.35
C PRO A 50 8.75 -4.58 -7.84
N VAL A 51 8.02 -3.55 -7.40
CA VAL A 51 7.51 -3.51 -6.02
C VAL A 51 6.57 -4.71 -5.88
N PRO A 52 6.87 -5.71 -5.02
CA PRO A 52 6.00 -6.86 -4.87
C PRO A 52 4.63 -6.35 -4.42
N ARG A 53 3.60 -6.60 -5.24
CA ARG A 53 2.23 -6.23 -4.87
C ARG A 53 1.93 -6.90 -3.53
N PRO A 54 1.42 -6.17 -2.52
CA PRO A 54 0.95 -6.81 -1.31
C PRO A 54 -0.07 -7.87 -1.72
N ARG A 55 0.12 -9.13 -1.31
CA ARG A 55 -0.90 -10.17 -1.47
C ARG A 55 -2.12 -9.72 -0.68
N GLY A 56 -3.02 -8.99 -1.34
CA GLY A 56 -4.38 -8.81 -0.86
C GLY A 56 -5.04 -10.19 -0.91
N GLY A 57 -5.38 -10.72 0.27
CA GLY A 57 -6.12 -11.97 0.39
C GLY A 57 -7.48 -11.86 -0.28
N ALA A 58 -7.70 -12.68 -1.31
CA ALA A 58 -9.00 -13.08 -1.83
C ALA A 58 -8.84 -14.18 -2.89
N ASP A 59 -8.11 -15.26 -2.61
CA ASP A 59 -8.13 -16.49 -3.44
C ASP A 59 -7.79 -17.72 -2.60
N GLY A 60 -8.61 -17.95 -1.58
CA GLY A 60 -8.47 -19.08 -0.68
C GLY A 60 -9.54 -19.06 0.40
N ALA A 61 -10.81 -18.97 -0.01
CA ALA A 61 -11.88 -19.41 0.87
C ALA A 61 -11.60 -20.88 1.24
N PRO A 62 -11.80 -21.29 2.50
CA PRO A 62 -11.52 -22.66 2.91
C PRO A 62 -12.40 -23.59 2.07
N GLU A 63 -11.81 -24.64 1.49
CA GLU A 63 -12.58 -25.81 1.06
C GLU A 63 -13.27 -26.35 2.31
N ALA A 64 -14.51 -25.90 2.52
CA ALA A 64 -15.43 -26.49 3.44
C ALA A 64 -15.66 -27.92 2.94
N GLY A 65 -15.00 -28.86 3.61
CA GLY A 65 -15.24 -30.28 3.44
C GLY A 65 -16.74 -30.55 3.46
N GLN A 66 -17.25 -31.06 2.35
CA GLN A 66 -18.61 -31.52 2.23
C GLN A 66 -18.59 -33.01 1.89
N SER A 67 -18.90 -33.78 2.93
CA SER A 67 -19.72 -34.99 2.87
C SER A 67 -19.13 -36.23 2.19
N GLU A 68 -18.38 -37.01 2.96
CA GLU A 68 -18.38 -38.47 2.81
C GLU A 68 -19.06 -39.08 4.05
N ALA A 69 -20.38 -39.12 4.02
CA ALA A 69 -21.20 -39.86 4.97
C ALA A 69 -22.26 -40.64 4.18
N GLN A 70 -21.81 -41.68 3.46
CA GLN A 70 -22.67 -42.78 3.06
C GLN A 70 -22.12 -44.04 3.73
N ARG A 71 -22.41 -44.17 5.04
CA ARG A 71 -22.39 -45.47 5.71
C ARG A 71 -23.74 -46.11 5.41
N ASP A 72 -23.81 -46.84 4.31
CA ASP A 72 -24.86 -47.84 4.11
C ASP A 72 -24.31 -49.16 4.67
N ALA A 73 -24.93 -49.57 5.77
CA ALA A 73 -24.71 -50.86 6.42
C ALA A 73 -25.56 -51.94 5.73
N PRO A 74 -25.16 -53.21 5.80
CA PRO A 74 -26.09 -54.29 6.11
C PRO A 74 -26.19 -54.53 7.62
#